data_AF-A0A1V4RUL4-F1
#
_entry.id   AF-A0A1V4RUL4-F1
#
_cell.length_a   1.000
_cell.length_b   1.000
_cell.length_c   1.000
_cell.angle_alpha   90.00
_cell.angle_beta   90.00
_cell.angle_gamma   90.00
#
_symmetry.space_group_name_H-M   'P 1'
#
loop_
_entity.id
_entity.type
_entity.pdbx_description
1 polymer ?
#
loop_
_entity_poly.entity_id
_entity_poly.type
_entity_poly.pdbx_seq_one_letter_code
_entity_poly.pdbx_strand_id
1 'polypeptide(L)'
;PEIVLSEGKVASEESCLSVVDYSAEVSRNAQVKVRGVDRHGRPMDIEAEGLLAICLQHEIDHLNGTLYIDRISSLKRALYKKKLKKKLKKE
;
A
#
# COMPACT_ATOMS: atom_id res chain seq x y z
N PRO A 1 13.47 1.18 -3.31
CA PRO A 1 13.08 -0.19 -3.73
C PRO A 1 12.12 -0.06 -4.90
N GLU A 2 12.14 -1.01 -5.83
CA GLU A 2 11.36 -0.97 -7.07
C GLU A 2 10.81 -2.36 -7.38
N ILE A 3 9.55 -2.45 -7.79
CA ILE A 3 8.95 -3.71 -8.25
C ILE A 3 9.39 -3.92 -9.70
N VAL A 4 10.19 -4.95 -9.95
CA VAL A 4 10.71 -5.28 -11.28
C VAL A 4 9.90 -6.36 -11.99
N LEU A 5 9.18 -7.19 -11.23
CA LEU A 5 8.20 -8.16 -11.76
C LEU A 5 7.01 -8.23 -10.80
N SER A 6 5.82 -8.48 -11.35
CA SER A 6 4.61 -8.67 -10.57
C SER A 6 3.60 -9.52 -11.33
N GLU A 7 2.93 -10.42 -10.63
CA GLU A 7 1.92 -11.29 -11.24
C GLU A 7 0.79 -11.68 -10.28
N GLY A 8 -0.29 -12.18 -10.89
CA GLY A 8 -1.52 -12.56 -10.19
C GLY A 8 -2.28 -11.35 -9.65
N LYS A 9 -3.42 -11.63 -9.03
CA LYS A 9 -4.26 -10.62 -8.38
C LYS A 9 -4.88 -11.21 -7.13
N VAL A 10 -4.71 -10.53 -6.01
CA VAL A 10 -5.28 -10.91 -4.71
C VAL A 10 -5.95 -9.70 -4.10
N ALA A 11 -7.05 -9.94 -3.36
CA ALA A 11 -7.69 -8.94 -2.54
C ALA A 11 -7.13 -9.04 -1.13
N SER A 12 -6.75 -7.90 -0.54
CA SER A 12 -6.19 -7.84 0.82
C SER A 12 -6.85 -6.71 1.59
N GLU A 13 -7.25 -6.98 2.83
CA GLU A 13 -7.69 -5.93 3.75
C GLU A 13 -6.48 -5.17 4.28
N GLU A 14 -6.36 -3.89 3.89
CA GLU A 14 -5.24 -3.03 4.25
C GLU A 14 -5.68 -1.89 5.17
N SER A 15 -4.77 -1.49 6.05
CA SER A 15 -4.81 -0.26 6.84
C SER A 15 -3.42 0.37 6.83
N CYS A 16 -3.31 1.64 7.23
CA CYS A 16 -2.03 2.34 7.26
C CYS A 16 -1.98 3.29 8.46
N LEU A 17 -0.82 3.41 9.10
CA LEU A 17 -0.61 4.39 10.18
C LEU A 17 -0.84 5.83 9.72
N SER A 18 -0.63 6.12 8.43
CA SER A 18 -0.91 7.43 7.82
C SER A 18 -2.39 7.66 7.53
N VAL A 19 -3.26 6.67 7.70
CA VAL A 19 -4.70 6.72 7.39
C VAL A 19 -5.49 6.29 8.63
N VAL A 20 -5.88 7.28 9.43
CA VAL A 20 -6.51 7.06 10.73
C VAL A 20 -7.88 6.40 10.63
N ASP A 21 -8.11 5.35 11.43
CA ASP A 21 -9.38 4.63 11.63
C ASP A 21 -10.09 4.20 10.34
N TYR A 22 -9.34 3.69 9.38
CA TYR A 22 -9.90 3.19 8.14
C TYR A 22 -9.14 1.96 7.65
N SER A 23 -9.91 0.93 7.27
CA SER A 23 -9.41 -0.26 6.58
C SER A 23 -10.26 -0.47 5.33
N ALA A 24 -9.64 -1.01 4.28
CA ALA A 24 -10.36 -1.33 3.06
C ALA A 24 -9.69 -2.46 2.31
N GLU A 25 -10.49 -3.24 1.60
CA GLU A 25 -10.00 -4.22 0.64
C GLU A 25 -9.36 -3.51 -0.56
N VAL A 26 -8.11 -3.87 -0.84
CA VAL A 26 -7.29 -3.37 -1.95
C VAL A 26 -6.85 -4.54 -2.80
N SER A 27 -6.83 -4.33 -4.11
CA SER A 27 -6.29 -5.32 -5.03
C SER A 27 -4.79 -5.11 -5.22
N ARG A 28 -4.02 -6.19 -5.00
CA ARG A 28 -2.56 -6.25 -5.14
C ARG A 28 -2.17 -7.37 -6.10
N ASN A 29 -0.94 -7.33 -6.58
CA ASN A 29 -0.33 -8.50 -7.22
C ASN A 29 -0.06 -9.56 -6.15
N ALA A 30 -0.34 -10.83 -6.47
CA ALA A 30 -0.18 -11.93 -5.53
C ALA A 30 1.29 -12.25 -5.27
N GLN A 31 2.13 -12.06 -6.28
CA GLN A 31 3.57 -12.26 -6.23
C GLN A 31 4.29 -11.06 -6.84
N VAL A 32 5.44 -10.69 -6.27
CA VAL A 32 6.29 -9.60 -6.76
C VAL A 32 7.76 -9.96 -6.61
N LYS A 33 8.58 -9.43 -7.52
CA LYS A 33 10.03 -9.31 -7.35
C LYS A 33 10.38 -7.86 -7.15
N VAL A 34 11.01 -7.54 -6.02
CA VAL A 34 11.45 -6.19 -5.66
C VAL A 34 12.96 -6.12 -5.69
N ARG A 35 13.50 -5.12 -6.37
CA ARG A 35 14.93 -4.79 -6.35
C ARG A 35 15.18 -3.61 -5.42
N GLY A 36 16.27 -3.66 -4.68
CA GLY A 36 16.67 -2.57 -3.78
C GLY A 36 18.09 -2.73 -3.29
N VAL A 37 18.37 -2.11 -2.15
CA VAL A 37 19.63 -2.24 -1.43
C VAL A 37 19.36 -2.58 0.02
N ASP A 38 20.27 -3.32 0.64
CA ASP A 38 20.24 -3.53 2.08
C ASP A 38 20.69 -2.26 2.84
N ARG A 39 20.68 -2.34 4.18
CA ARG A 39 21.12 -1.23 5.06
C ARG A 39 22.60 -0.81 4.89
N HIS A 40 23.39 -1.61 4.19
CA HIS A 40 24.80 -1.34 3.88
C HIS A 40 25.00 -0.87 2.43
N GLY A 41 23.91 -0.63 1.69
CA GLY A 41 23.95 -0.19 0.30
C GLY A 41 24.24 -1.30 -0.71
N ARG A 42 24.25 -2.57 -0.28
CA ARG A 42 24.53 -3.70 -1.19
C ARG A 42 23.25 -4.06 -1.96
N PRO A 43 23.31 -4.24 -3.29
CA PRO A 43 22.14 -4.64 -4.08
C PRO A 43 21.53 -5.94 -3.58
N MET A 44 20.20 -6.00 -3.57
CA MET A 44 19.46 -7.22 -3.26
C MET A 44 18.14 -7.28 -4.03
N ASP A 45 17.73 -8.50 -4.37
CA ASP A 45 16.42 -8.81 -4.94
C ASP A 45 15.62 -9.63 -3.90
N ILE A 46 14.33 -9.33 -3.78
CA ILE A 46 13.38 -10.01 -2.90
C ILE A 46 12.25 -10.54 -3.77
N GLU A 47 12.10 -11.87 -3.83
CA GLU A 47 10.90 -12.52 -4.36
C GLU A 47 9.94 -12.77 -3.21
N ALA A 48 8.70 -12.29 -3.34
CA ALA A 48 7.74 -12.32 -2.27
C ALA A 48 6.35 -12.71 -2.78
N GLU A 49 5.63 -13.40 -1.91
CA GLU A 49 4.22 -13.75 -2.05
C GLU A 49 3.48 -13.51 -0.72
N GLY A 50 2.16 -13.69 -0.71
CA GLY A 50 1.33 -13.55 0.48
C GLY A 50 1.47 -12.17 1.13
N LEU A 51 1.56 -12.13 2.47
CA LEU A 51 1.60 -10.87 3.22
C LEU A 51 2.81 -10.00 2.86
N LEU A 52 3.99 -10.61 2.65
CA LEU A 52 5.20 -9.85 2.32
C LEU A 52 5.08 -9.13 0.99
N ALA A 53 4.48 -9.78 -0.03
CA ALA A 53 4.22 -9.14 -1.32
C ALA A 53 3.29 -7.93 -1.17
N ILE A 54 2.26 -8.05 -0.34
CA ILE A 54 1.31 -6.96 -0.07
C ILE A 54 2.03 -5.80 0.64
N CYS A 55 2.77 -6.07 1.70
CA CYS A 55 3.51 -5.06 2.46
C CYS A 55 4.54 -4.33 1.57
N LEU A 56 5.31 -5.05 0.75
CA LEU A 56 6.27 -4.43 -0.16
C LEU A 56 5.59 -3.48 -1.14
N GLN A 57 4.47 -3.88 -1.74
CA GLN A 57 3.68 -3.02 -2.63
C GLN A 57 3.13 -1.79 -1.88
N HIS A 58 2.67 -1.95 -0.64
CA HIS A 58 2.16 -0.86 0.19
C HIS A 58 3.25 0.16 0.52
N GLU A 59 4.42 -0.29 0.98
CA GLU A 59 5.51 0.62 1.36
C GLU A 59 6.15 1.30 0.15
N ILE A 60 6.23 0.60 -0.99
CA ILE A 60 6.72 1.21 -2.24
C ILE A 60 5.74 2.27 -2.76
N ASP A 61 4.43 2.11 -2.55
CA ASP A 61 3.46 3.16 -2.90
C ASP A 61 3.72 4.45 -2.14
N HIS A 62 4.07 4.38 -0.84
CA HIS A 62 4.41 5.57 -0.05
C HIS A 62 5.60 6.34 -0.65
N LEU A 63 6.61 5.62 -1.14
CA LEU A 63 7.76 6.24 -1.82
C LEU A 63 7.35 6.97 -3.11
N ASN A 64 6.23 6.56 -3.72
CA ASN A 64 5.65 7.16 -4.90
C ASN A 64 4.51 8.15 -4.57
N GLY A 65 4.33 8.53 -3.31
CA GLY A 65 3.27 9.44 -2.87
C GLY A 65 1.85 8.88 -3.04
N THR A 66 1.71 7.56 -3.16
CA THR A 66 0.44 6.85 -3.32
C THR A 66 0.05 6.21 -2.00
N LEU A 67 -1.20 6.36 -1.56
CA LEU A 67 -1.74 5.66 -0.41
C LEU A 67 -2.64 4.50 -0.88
N TYR A 68 -2.83 3.48 -0.04
CA TYR A 68 -3.74 2.37 -0.37
C TYR A 68 -5.19 2.84 -0.63
N ILE A 69 -5.63 3.93 0.01
CA ILE A 69 -6.94 4.57 -0.25
C ILE A 69 -7.05 5.23 -1.64
N ASP A 70 -5.95 5.33 -2.37
CA ASP A 70 -5.94 5.80 -3.76
C ASP A 70 -6.21 4.64 -4.74
N ARG A 71 -6.07 3.39 -4.26
CA ARG A 71 -6.33 2.15 -5.02
C ARG A 71 -7.75 1.59 -4.84
N ILE A 72 -8.53 2.16 -3.92
CA ILE A 72 -9.96 1.80 -3.75
C ILE A 72 -10.86 2.70 -4.60
N SER A 73 -12.16 2.42 -4.63
CA SER A 73 -13.11 3.23 -5.39
C SER A 73 -13.12 4.69 -4.94
N SER A 74 -13.29 5.59 -5.92
CA SER A 74 -13.36 7.04 -5.69
C SER A 74 -14.44 7.43 -4.68
N LEU A 75 -15.58 6.73 -4.69
CA LEU A 75 -16.66 6.91 -3.72
C LEU A 75 -16.21 6.58 -2.29
N LYS A 76 -15.57 5.42 -2.06
CA LYS A 76 -15.06 5.03 -0.73
C LYS A 76 -14.02 6.03 -0.22
N ARG A 77 -13.09 6.44 -1.10
CA ARG A 77 -12.08 7.46 -0.79
C ARG A 77 -12.71 8.82 -0.42
N ALA A 78 -13.73 9.26 -1.14
CA ALA A 78 -14.43 10.51 -0.87
C ALA A 78 -15.18 10.49 0.47
N LEU A 79 -15.83 9.37 0.81
CA LEU A 79 -16.50 9.18 2.09
C LEU A 79 -15.51 9.23 3.27
N TYR A 80 -14.35 8.56 3.13
CA TYR A 80 -13.27 8.65 4.12
C TYR A 80 -12.80 10.09 4.32
N LYS A 81 -12.46 10.80 3.23
CA LYS A 81 -12.02 12.21 3.30
C LYS A 81 -13.06 13.12 3.97
N LYS A 82 -14.35 12.91 3.69
CA LYS A 82 -15.45 13.65 4.33
C LYS A 82 -15.54 13.36 5.84
N LYS A 83 -15.39 12.10 6.25
CA LYS A 83 -15.38 11.68 7.66
C LYS A 83 -14.18 12.29 8.40
N LEU A 84 -13.00 12.23 7.81
CA LEU A 84 -11.77 12.80 8.36
C LEU A 84 -11.89 14.32 8.56
N LYS A 85 -12.34 15.06 7.52
CA LYS A 85 -12.58 16.51 7.63
C LYS A 85 -13.56 16.88 8.75
N LYS A 86 -14.54 16.02 9.04
CA LYS A 86 -15.50 16.26 10.13
C LYS A 86 -14.88 15.99 11.51
N LYS A 87 -13.98 15.01 11.64
CA LYS A 87 -13.24 14.75 12.88
C LYS A 87 -12.29 15.90 13.22
N LEU A 88 -11.46 16.31 12.26
CA LEU A 88 -10.48 17.39 12.43
C LEU A 88 -11.08 18.78 12.72
N LYS A 89 -12.39 18.98 12.49
CA LYS A 89 -13.09 20.22 12.84
C LYS A 89 -13.66 20.22 14.26
N LYS A 90 -13.70 19.05 14.91
CA LYS A 90 -14.28 18.85 16.25
C LYS A 90 -13.21 18.78 17.34
N GLU A 91 -11.96 18.66 16.93
CA GLU A 91 -10.75 18.80 17.75
C GLU A 91 -10.27 20.26 17.64
#